data_AF-A0A7U2ERV7-F1
#
_entry.id   AF-A0A7U2ERV7-F1
#
_cell.length_a   1.000
_cell.length_b   1.000
_cell.length_c   1.000
_cell.angle_alpha   90.00
_cell.angle_beta   90.00
_cell.angle_gamma   90.00
#
_symmetry.space_group_name_H-M   'P 1'
#
loop_
_entity.id
_entity.type
_entity.pdbx_description
1 polymer ?
#
loop_
_entity_poly.entity_id
_entity_poly.type
_entity_poly.pdbx_seq_one_letter_code
_entity_poly.pdbx_strand_id
1 'polypeptide(L)'
;MAEVQSPLVDIPESRVGSHDQDKNVLINRLDELLEKYLHTLDKYQRVRELLSKQLSSGYLALAQANFQNRSTTHYGQDNYDERMQAIRKVSIREEADNSMIFLVAAKKEEAEIKNQSDEESKNGKLEKESASTSTATDPDKESEKPAKIVDPLRWFGILVPPALRSAQSSFFAAVEGPVPQLMDVARELRNQEIEIGRVRKQIKKL
;
A
#
# COMPACT_ATOMS: atom_id res chain seq x y z
N MET A 1 42.62 -10.45 -79.49
CA MET A 1 41.31 -10.18 -78.87
C MET A 1 40.96 -11.39 -78.05
N ALA A 2 41.17 -11.33 -76.73
CA ALA A 2 40.88 -12.43 -75.81
C ALA A 2 39.69 -12.01 -74.95
N GLU A 3 38.57 -12.69 -75.14
CA GLU A 3 37.31 -12.46 -74.45
C GLU A 3 37.39 -13.10 -73.07
N VAL A 4 37.48 -12.27 -72.02
CA VAL A 4 37.55 -12.72 -70.62
C VAL A 4 36.12 -12.89 -70.14
N GLN A 5 35.60 -14.12 -70.28
CA GLN A 5 34.34 -14.53 -69.65
C GLN A 5 34.54 -14.56 -68.12
N SER A 6 33.91 -13.64 -67.40
CA SER A 6 33.85 -13.65 -65.94
C SER A 6 32.70 -14.56 -65.49
N PRO A 7 32.89 -15.46 -64.51
CA PRO A 7 31.82 -16.30 -64.02
C PRO A 7 30.88 -15.47 -63.13
N LEU A 8 29.58 -15.58 -63.42
CA LEU A 8 28.50 -15.09 -62.56
C LEU A 8 28.58 -15.86 -61.23
N VAL A 9 28.87 -15.15 -60.14
CA VAL A 9 28.83 -15.73 -58.79
C VAL A 9 27.38 -15.64 -58.31
N ASP A 10 26.67 -16.76 -58.38
CA ASP A 10 25.36 -16.91 -57.75
C ASP A 10 25.53 -16.87 -56.22
N ILE A 11 25.12 -15.75 -55.62
CA ILE A 11 24.96 -15.63 -54.16
C ILE A 11 23.61 -16.28 -53.83
N PRO A 12 23.55 -17.29 -52.95
CA PRO A 12 22.29 -17.94 -52.62
C PRO A 12 21.36 -16.98 -51.87
N GLU A 13 20.26 -16.59 -52.50
CA GLU A 13 19.17 -15.74 -51.95
C GLU A 13 18.58 -16.27 -50.63
N SER A 14 18.79 -17.56 -50.32
CA SER A 14 18.27 -18.22 -49.11
C SER A 14 18.78 -17.62 -47.81
N ARG A 15 19.97 -17.03 -47.79
CA ARG A 15 20.56 -16.46 -46.56
C ARG A 15 19.95 -15.10 -46.21
N VAL A 16 19.60 -14.30 -47.22
CA VAL A 16 19.01 -12.96 -47.05
C VAL A 16 17.57 -13.06 -46.54
N GLY A 17 16.79 -14.03 -47.05
CA GLY A 17 15.42 -14.26 -46.60
C GLY A 17 15.31 -14.65 -45.12
N SER A 18 16.28 -15.39 -44.55
CA SER A 18 16.22 -15.84 -43.16
C SER A 18 16.35 -14.70 -42.14
N HIS A 19 17.28 -13.75 -42.36
CA HIS A 19 17.49 -12.61 -41.48
C HIS A 19 16.29 -11.65 -41.45
N ASP A 20 15.63 -11.46 -42.59
CA ASP A 20 14.42 -10.63 -42.66
C ASP A 20 13.24 -11.28 -41.94
N GLN A 21 13.10 -12.61 -41.98
CA GLN A 21 12.06 -13.32 -41.21
C GLN A 21 12.33 -13.21 -39.69
N ASP A 22 13.57 -13.42 -39.24
CA ASP A 22 13.94 -13.29 -37.83
C ASP A 22 13.72 -11.86 -37.32
N LYS A 23 14.03 -10.87 -38.14
CA LYS A 23 13.79 -9.46 -37.84
C LYS A 23 12.30 -9.15 -37.73
N ASN A 24 11.46 -9.65 -38.65
CA ASN A 24 10.00 -9.47 -38.60
C ASN A 24 9.39 -10.10 -37.34
N VAL A 25 9.88 -11.27 -36.91
CA VAL A 25 9.45 -11.91 -35.65
C VAL A 25 9.78 -11.02 -34.44
N LEU A 26 10.98 -10.45 -34.40
CA LEU A 26 11.38 -9.54 -33.32
C LEU A 26 10.59 -8.22 -33.33
N ILE A 27 10.24 -7.70 -34.51
CA ILE A 27 9.39 -6.51 -34.64
C ILE A 27 8.00 -6.79 -34.10
N ASN A 28 7.36 -7.89 -34.52
CA ASN A 28 6.05 -8.29 -34.01
C ASN A 28 6.06 -8.47 -32.48
N ARG A 29 7.14 -9.06 -31.95
CA ARG A 29 7.31 -9.20 -30.50
C ARG A 29 7.48 -7.85 -29.80
N LEU A 30 8.20 -6.91 -30.42
CA LEU A 30 8.35 -5.56 -29.88
C LEU A 30 7.00 -4.85 -29.83
N ASP A 31 6.19 -4.95 -30.88
CA ASP A 31 4.86 -4.34 -30.93
C ASP A 31 3.94 -4.91 -29.84
N GLU A 32 3.92 -6.24 -29.67
CA GLU A 32 3.17 -6.90 -28.59
C GLU A 32 3.62 -6.43 -27.18
N LEU A 33 4.93 -6.24 -26.97
CA LEU A 33 5.46 -5.71 -25.71
C LEU A 33 5.08 -4.25 -25.49
N LEU A 34 5.05 -3.43 -26.54
CA LEU A 34 4.65 -2.03 -26.47
C LEU A 34 3.16 -1.90 -26.16
N GLU A 35 2.31 -2.73 -26.77
CA GLU A 35 0.89 -2.79 -26.46
C GLU A 35 0.65 -3.14 -24.98
N LYS A 36 1.31 -4.21 -24.49
CA LYS A 36 1.24 -4.59 -23.06
C LYS A 36 1.74 -3.47 -22.15
N TYR A 37 2.81 -2.79 -22.53
CA TYR A 37 3.33 -1.65 -21.79
C TYR A 37 2.33 -0.51 -21.69
N LEU A 38 1.66 -0.15 -22.78
CA LEU A 38 0.63 0.90 -22.77
C LEU A 38 -0.55 0.53 -21.87
N HIS A 39 -1.03 -0.72 -21.91
CA HIS A 39 -2.08 -1.18 -21.00
C HIS A 39 -1.64 -1.16 -19.53
N THR A 40 -0.40 -1.53 -19.26
CA THR A 40 0.17 -1.55 -17.91
C THR A 40 0.34 -0.11 -17.38
N LEU A 41 0.74 0.82 -18.24
CA LEU A 41 0.88 2.24 -17.93
C LEU A 41 -0.46 2.89 -17.61
N ASP A 42 -1.49 2.55 -18.38
CA ASP A 42 -2.86 2.99 -18.14
C ASP A 42 -3.40 2.44 -16.80
N LYS A 43 -3.14 1.17 -16.47
CA LYS A 43 -3.42 0.62 -15.13
C LYS A 43 -2.68 1.39 -14.03
N TYR A 44 -1.39 1.68 -14.22
CA TYR A 44 -0.58 2.44 -13.26
C TYR A 44 -1.19 3.82 -12.99
N GLN A 45 -1.59 4.54 -14.04
CA GLN A 45 -2.22 5.84 -13.91
C GLN A 45 -3.52 5.78 -13.11
N ARG A 46 -4.41 4.82 -13.42
CA ARG A 46 -5.67 4.63 -12.69
C ARG A 46 -5.45 4.32 -11.21
N VAL A 47 -4.50 3.44 -10.89
CA VAL A 47 -4.19 3.09 -9.49
C VAL A 47 -3.61 4.31 -8.75
N ARG A 48 -2.76 5.09 -9.40
CA ARG A 48 -2.20 6.32 -8.83
C ARG A 48 -3.28 7.38 -8.57
N GLU A 49 -4.23 7.55 -9.49
CA GLU A 49 -5.38 8.44 -9.31
C GLU A 49 -6.25 7.98 -8.14
N LEU A 50 -6.51 6.68 -8.03
CA LEU A 50 -7.26 6.11 -6.92
C LEU A 50 -6.56 6.35 -5.56
N LEU A 51 -5.24 6.14 -5.50
CA LEU A 51 -4.43 6.45 -4.32
C LEU A 51 -4.53 7.93 -3.95
N SER A 52 -4.39 8.83 -4.94
CA SER A 52 -4.51 10.28 -4.74
C SER A 52 -5.88 10.67 -4.19
N LYS A 53 -6.96 10.08 -4.74
CA LYS A 53 -8.34 10.30 -4.26
C LYS A 53 -8.53 9.83 -2.82
N GLN A 54 -8.04 8.64 -2.49
CA GLN A 54 -8.11 8.09 -1.13
C GLN A 54 -7.35 8.99 -0.14
N LEU A 55 -6.10 9.34 -0.44
CA LEU A 55 -5.27 10.19 0.42
C LEU A 55 -5.87 11.59 0.59
N SER A 56 -6.28 12.25 -0.50
CA SER A 56 -6.90 13.57 -0.44
C SER A 56 -8.18 13.56 0.41
N SER A 57 -9.04 12.55 0.25
CA SER A 57 -10.23 12.40 1.10
C SER A 57 -9.87 12.21 2.58
N GLY A 58 -8.84 11.42 2.88
CA GLY A 58 -8.37 11.17 4.24
C GLY A 58 -7.81 12.43 4.90
N TYR A 59 -6.97 13.18 4.18
CA TYR A 59 -6.40 14.44 4.68
C TYR A 59 -7.46 15.54 4.86
N LEU A 60 -8.44 15.64 3.96
CA LEU A 60 -9.54 16.60 4.11
C LEU A 60 -10.39 16.27 5.33
N ALA A 61 -10.73 14.99 5.54
CA ALA A 61 -11.47 14.56 6.71
C ALA A 61 -10.68 14.78 8.02
N LEU A 62 -9.36 14.59 8.01
CA LEU A 62 -8.49 14.89 9.14
C LEU A 62 -8.44 16.39 9.43
N ALA A 63 -8.32 17.23 8.39
CA ALA A 63 -8.37 18.68 8.53
C ALA A 63 -9.72 19.14 9.08
N GLN A 64 -10.83 18.56 8.62
CA GLN A 64 -12.16 18.81 9.15
C GLN A 64 -12.27 18.43 10.63
N ALA A 65 -11.72 17.27 11.02
CA ALA A 65 -11.69 16.85 12.42
C ALA A 65 -10.91 17.85 13.29
N ASN A 66 -9.74 18.31 12.82
CA ASN A 66 -8.92 19.31 13.51
C ASN A 66 -9.65 20.66 13.64
N PHE A 67 -10.32 21.10 12.58
CA PHE A 67 -11.08 22.37 12.61
C PHE A 67 -12.28 22.33 13.58
N GLN A 68 -12.96 21.18 13.66
CA GLN A 68 -14.08 20.99 14.57
C GLN A 68 -13.64 20.70 16.01
N ASN A 69 -12.35 20.43 16.23
CA ASN A 69 -11.84 20.20 17.56
C ASN A 69 -11.85 21.51 18.34
N ARG A 70 -12.60 21.54 19.45
CA ARG A 70 -12.63 22.69 20.37
C ARG A 70 -11.41 22.73 21.29
N SER A 71 -10.65 21.65 21.36
CA SER A 71 -9.37 21.58 22.06
C SER A 71 -8.27 22.29 21.25
N THR A 72 -7.25 22.79 21.95
CA THR A 72 -6.07 23.41 21.34
C THR A 72 -5.16 22.38 20.67
N THR A 73 -5.35 21.09 20.97
CA THR A 73 -4.51 20.00 20.46
C THR A 73 -5.04 19.47 19.14
N HIS A 74 -4.14 19.32 18.15
CA HIS A 74 -4.47 18.73 16.86
C HIS A 74 -4.40 17.20 16.93
N TYR A 75 -5.24 16.50 16.16
CA TYR A 75 -5.10 15.07 15.94
C TYR A 75 -3.83 14.82 15.13
N GLY A 76 -2.84 14.21 15.77
CA GLY A 76 -1.53 13.99 15.19
C GLY A 76 -0.60 13.26 16.14
N GLN A 77 0.66 13.16 15.73
CA GLN A 77 1.69 12.36 16.40
C GLN A 77 1.91 12.71 17.87
N ASP A 78 1.63 13.96 18.25
CA ASP A 78 1.83 14.45 19.61
C ASP A 78 0.87 13.80 20.63
N ASN A 79 -0.18 13.10 20.16
CA ASN A 79 -1.10 12.33 21.01
C ASN A 79 -0.84 10.82 20.94
N TYR A 80 0.24 10.38 20.29
CA TYR A 80 0.58 8.96 20.29
C TYR A 80 1.13 8.57 21.65
N ASP A 81 0.51 7.58 22.29
CA ASP A 81 1.01 6.97 23.51
C ASP A 81 2.16 6.00 23.18
N GLU A 82 2.98 5.63 24.17
CA GLU A 82 4.11 4.68 24.06
C GLU A 82 3.68 3.29 23.55
N ARG A 83 2.38 3.05 23.55
CA ARG A 83 1.70 1.82 23.16
C ARG A 83 1.42 1.74 21.65
N MET A 84 1.83 2.74 20.87
CA MET A 84 1.54 2.80 19.45
C MET A 84 2.10 1.59 18.69
N GLN A 85 1.20 0.83 18.04
CA GLN A 85 1.55 -0.29 17.17
C GLN A 85 0.86 -0.14 15.81
N ALA A 86 1.59 -0.45 14.74
CA ALA A 86 1.02 -0.50 13.41
C ALA A 86 -0.03 -1.62 13.30
N ILE A 87 -1.28 -1.26 13.03
CA ILE A 87 -2.38 -2.21 12.78
C ILE A 87 -2.26 -2.82 11.38
N ARG A 88 -1.80 -2.02 10.41
CA ARG A 88 -1.59 -2.43 9.03
C ARG A 88 -0.10 -2.55 8.74
N LYS A 89 0.31 -3.71 8.26
CA LYS A 89 1.69 -3.97 7.87
C LYS A 89 1.72 -4.50 6.46
N VAL A 90 2.59 -3.94 5.63
CA VAL A 90 2.89 -4.48 4.29
C VAL A 90 4.12 -5.36 4.44
N SER A 91 3.98 -6.65 4.15
CA SER A 91 5.09 -7.59 4.08
C SER A 91 5.42 -7.87 2.63
N ILE A 92 6.69 -7.72 2.28
CA ILE A 92 7.23 -8.03 0.95
C ILE A 92 7.87 -9.41 1.07
N ARG A 93 7.40 -10.39 0.29
CA ARG A 93 8.06 -11.70 0.16
C ARG A 93 8.51 -11.89 -1.27
N GLU A 94 9.73 -12.34 -1.45
CA GLU A 94 10.28 -12.73 -2.74
C GLU A 94 10.05 -14.23 -2.95
N GLU A 95 9.41 -14.59 -4.05
CA GLU A 95 9.16 -15.97 -4.45
C GLU A 95 10.10 -16.39 -5.60
N ALA A 96 10.23 -17.71 -5.80
CA ALA A 96 11.24 -18.33 -6.66
C ALA A 96 11.23 -17.85 -8.13
N ASP A 97 10.10 -17.32 -8.60
CA ASP A 97 9.93 -16.80 -9.97
C ASP A 97 10.20 -15.28 -10.08
N ASN A 98 10.93 -14.69 -9.12
CA ASN A 98 11.16 -13.24 -9.01
C ASN A 98 9.83 -12.45 -8.81
N SER A 99 8.79 -13.14 -8.35
CA SER A 99 7.51 -12.57 -7.94
C SER A 99 7.59 -12.09 -6.48
N MET A 100 7.79 -10.79 -6.26
CA MET A 100 7.42 -10.13 -5.01
C MET A 100 5.89 -10.15 -4.79
N ILE A 101 5.45 -10.57 -3.61
CA ILE A 101 4.05 -10.49 -3.16
C ILE A 101 3.97 -9.46 -2.03
N PHE A 102 3.08 -8.48 -2.19
CA PHE A 102 2.77 -7.48 -1.17
C PHE A 102 1.55 -7.93 -0.38
N LEU A 103 1.76 -8.44 0.84
CA LEU A 103 0.67 -8.85 1.73
C LEU A 103 0.40 -7.73 2.73
N VAL A 104 -0.82 -7.18 2.69
CA VAL A 104 -1.28 -6.26 3.72
C VAL A 104 -1.94 -7.07 4.83
N ALA A 105 -1.25 -7.23 5.95
CA ALA A 105 -1.79 -7.84 7.14
C ALA A 105 -2.50 -6.78 8.00
N ALA A 106 -3.81 -6.95 8.18
CA ALA A 106 -4.59 -6.23 9.17
C ALA A 106 -4.62 -7.03 10.47
N LYS A 107 -4.16 -6.44 11.58
CA LYS A 107 -4.41 -7.01 12.91
C LYS A 107 -5.91 -6.89 13.19
N LYS A 108 -6.64 -8.01 13.13
CA LYS A 108 -8.10 -8.06 13.30
C LYS A 108 -8.45 -7.86 14.78
N GLU A 109 -9.46 -7.04 15.05
CA GLU A 109 -10.04 -6.86 16.39
C GLU A 109 -10.80 -8.13 16.79
N GLU A 110 -10.39 -8.78 17.88
CA GLU A 110 -11.30 -9.61 18.69
C GLU A 110 -12.11 -8.63 19.56
N ALA A 111 -13.32 -8.32 19.11
CA ALA A 111 -14.29 -7.60 19.93
C ALA A 111 -14.85 -8.56 21.00
N GLU A 112 -14.38 -8.45 22.25
CA GLU A 112 -15.09 -9.01 23.39
C GLU A 112 -16.29 -8.11 23.72
N ILE A 113 -17.47 -8.49 23.24
CA ILE A 113 -18.74 -8.16 23.90
C ILE A 113 -18.92 -9.24 24.97
N LYS A 114 -18.68 -8.90 26.24
CA LYS A 114 -19.16 -9.69 27.38
C LYS A 114 -20.24 -8.92 28.10
N ASN A 115 -21.44 -9.46 27.93
CA ASN A 115 -22.66 -9.23 28.67
C ASN A 115 -22.41 -9.08 30.18
N GLN A 116 -23.04 -8.09 30.79
CA GLN A 116 -23.47 -8.19 32.19
C GLN A 116 -24.98 -7.98 32.22
N SER A 117 -25.69 -9.11 32.29
CA SER A 117 -27.03 -9.21 32.82
C SER A 117 -26.93 -9.90 34.19
N ASP A 118 -27.86 -9.51 35.06
CA ASP A 118 -28.26 -10.05 36.36
C ASP A 118 -27.56 -9.41 37.57
N GLU A 119 -28.17 -8.37 38.16
CA GLU A 119 -29.17 -8.38 39.27
C GLU A 119 -28.43 -8.44 40.63
N GLU A 120 -28.70 -7.66 41.69
CA GLU A 120 -29.92 -7.00 42.14
C GLU A 120 -29.59 -6.04 43.34
N SER A 121 -30.49 -5.08 43.58
CA SER A 121 -30.88 -4.53 44.90
C SER A 121 -30.01 -3.54 45.72
N LYS A 122 -30.61 -2.33 45.83
CA LYS A 122 -30.90 -1.53 47.04
C LYS A 122 -29.87 -0.49 47.57
N ASN A 123 -30.33 0.76 47.39
CA ASN A 123 -30.58 1.78 48.42
C ASN A 123 -29.51 2.85 48.71
N GLY A 124 -29.75 4.04 48.16
CA GLY A 124 -29.85 5.31 48.92
C GLY A 124 -28.62 5.89 49.63
N LYS A 125 -28.25 7.12 49.23
CA LYS A 125 -28.24 8.37 50.05
C LYS A 125 -26.95 9.22 49.97
N LEU A 126 -27.15 10.44 49.43
CA LEU A 126 -26.55 11.78 49.71
C LEU A 126 -25.02 12.00 49.84
N GLU A 127 -24.54 12.89 48.96
CA GLU A 127 -23.71 14.10 49.17
C GLU A 127 -22.61 14.14 50.28
N LYS A 128 -21.34 14.38 49.89
CA LYS A 128 -20.62 15.68 50.08
C LYS A 128 -19.12 15.65 49.73
N GLU A 129 -18.72 16.75 49.10
CA GLU A 129 -17.46 17.50 49.05
C GLU A 129 -16.18 17.04 49.78
N SER A 130 -15.08 17.26 49.03
CA SER A 130 -13.82 17.94 49.40
C SER A 130 -12.66 17.20 50.08
N ALA A 131 -11.49 17.59 49.55
CA ALA A 131 -10.18 17.77 50.19
C ALA A 131 -9.08 16.76 49.87
N SER A 132 -8.16 17.26 49.05
CA SER A 132 -6.76 16.88 48.89
C SER A 132 -6.00 16.80 50.21
N THR A 133 -5.09 15.83 50.36
CA THR A 133 -3.68 16.02 50.76
C THR A 133 -2.96 14.65 50.81
N SER A 134 -1.75 14.68 50.27
CA SER A 134 -0.71 13.65 50.11
C SER A 134 -0.25 12.90 51.37
N THR A 135 0.13 11.62 51.24
CA THR A 135 1.45 11.12 51.70
C THR A 135 1.81 9.78 51.02
N ALA A 136 3.09 9.63 50.67
CA ALA A 136 3.68 8.48 50.00
C ALA A 136 3.91 7.27 50.93
N THR A 137 3.77 6.06 50.40
CA THR A 137 4.52 4.85 50.80
C THR A 137 4.27 3.73 49.77
N ASP A 138 5.29 3.42 48.97
CA ASP A 138 5.47 2.11 48.28
C ASP A 138 5.92 1.05 49.33
N PRO A 139 5.92 -0.28 49.07
CA PRO A 139 5.89 -0.98 47.78
C PRO A 139 4.96 -2.22 47.72
N ASP A 140 4.46 -2.61 46.54
CA ASP A 140 4.59 -3.98 46.00
C ASP A 140 3.71 -4.24 44.77
N LYS A 141 4.35 -4.87 43.78
CA LYS A 141 3.82 -5.71 42.69
C LYS A 141 2.29 -5.84 42.59
N GLU A 142 1.75 -5.22 41.54
CA GLU A 142 0.84 -5.93 40.64
C GLU A 142 1.02 -5.42 39.21
N SER A 143 1.54 -6.31 38.37
CA SER A 143 1.69 -6.11 36.94
C SER A 143 0.31 -6.07 36.28
N GLU A 144 -0.31 -4.90 36.23
CA GLU A 144 -1.40 -4.66 35.30
C GLU A 144 -0.83 -4.69 33.88
N LYS A 145 -1.05 -5.79 33.16
CA LYS A 145 -0.78 -5.82 31.72
C LYS A 145 -1.65 -4.74 31.09
N PRO A 146 -1.09 -3.69 30.46
CA PRO A 146 -1.92 -2.59 29.97
C PRO A 146 -2.84 -3.12 28.88
N ALA A 147 -4.16 -3.03 29.10
CA ALA A 147 -5.23 -3.54 28.24
C ALA A 147 -5.03 -3.08 26.80
N LYS A 148 -4.58 -3.97 25.90
CA LYS A 148 -4.14 -3.66 24.52
C LYS A 148 -5.16 -2.72 23.86
N ILE A 149 -4.81 -1.45 23.69
CA ILE A 149 -5.64 -0.53 22.91
C ILE A 149 -5.46 -0.96 21.45
N VAL A 150 -6.46 -1.65 20.91
CA VAL A 150 -6.41 -2.26 19.57
C VAL A 150 -6.70 -1.21 18.49
N ASP A 151 -7.53 -0.21 18.79
CA ASP A 151 -7.86 0.88 17.87
C ASP A 151 -7.12 2.19 18.25
N PRO A 152 -6.25 2.73 17.37
CA PRO A 152 -5.51 3.97 17.59
C PRO A 152 -6.41 5.19 17.72
N LEU A 153 -7.65 5.15 17.24
CA LEU A 153 -8.57 6.27 17.41
C LEU A 153 -8.88 6.53 18.89
N ARG A 154 -8.80 5.50 19.73
CA ARG A 154 -9.05 5.62 21.18
C ARG A 154 -7.92 6.34 21.92
N TRP A 155 -6.75 6.54 21.29
CA TRP A 155 -5.69 7.40 21.86
C TRP A 155 -6.10 8.87 21.91
N PHE A 156 -7.06 9.28 21.09
CA PHE A 156 -7.56 10.66 21.05
C PHE A 156 -8.78 10.90 21.96
N GLY A 157 -9.07 9.96 22.88
CA GLY A 157 -10.15 10.04 23.85
C GLY A 157 -11.34 9.13 23.54
N ILE A 158 -12.35 9.19 24.41
CA ILE A 158 -13.53 8.32 24.37
C ILE A 158 -14.49 8.73 23.24
N LEU A 159 -14.57 10.03 22.95
CA LEU A 159 -15.44 10.57 21.91
C LEU A 159 -14.65 10.90 20.64
N VAL A 160 -14.62 9.94 19.72
CA VAL A 160 -13.94 10.12 18.42
C VAL A 160 -14.86 10.87 17.44
N PRO A 161 -14.42 11.96 16.80
CA PRO A 161 -15.22 12.65 15.79
C PRO A 161 -15.50 11.76 14.56
N PRO A 162 -16.69 11.87 13.93
CA PRO A 162 -17.00 11.14 12.70
C PRO A 162 -15.99 11.40 11.57
N ALA A 163 -15.52 12.65 11.42
CA ALA A 163 -14.53 13.01 10.42
C ALA A 163 -13.18 12.29 10.64
N LEU A 164 -12.80 12.03 11.89
CA LEU A 164 -11.57 11.28 12.20
C LEU A 164 -11.70 9.79 11.86
N ARG A 165 -12.89 9.20 12.07
CA ARG A 165 -13.20 7.84 11.58
C ARG A 165 -13.17 7.77 10.06
N SER A 166 -13.74 8.74 9.37
CA SER A 166 -13.68 8.82 7.90
C SER A 166 -12.24 8.93 7.40
N ALA A 167 -11.41 9.75 8.05
CA ALA A 167 -9.99 9.86 7.74
C ALA A 167 -9.28 8.51 7.87
N GLN A 168 -9.47 7.81 8.99
CA GLN A 168 -8.91 6.48 9.22
C GLN A 168 -9.34 5.49 8.12
N SER A 169 -10.63 5.44 7.78
CA SER A 169 -11.16 4.57 6.73
C SER A 169 -10.52 4.84 5.37
N SER A 170 -10.36 6.11 4.98
CA SER A 170 -9.71 6.49 3.72
C SER A 170 -8.23 6.09 3.69
N PHE A 171 -7.51 6.27 4.81
CA PHE A 171 -6.11 5.85 4.89
C PHE A 171 -5.95 4.33 4.88
N PHE A 172 -6.86 3.59 5.53
CA PHE A 172 -6.86 2.13 5.47
C PHE A 172 -7.11 1.64 4.04
N ALA A 173 -8.12 2.16 3.36
CA ALA A 173 -8.40 1.79 1.98
C ALA A 173 -7.25 2.16 1.02
N ALA A 174 -6.54 3.26 1.26
CA ALA A 174 -5.32 3.61 0.52
C ALA A 174 -4.21 2.55 0.68
N VAL A 175 -3.94 2.12 1.93
CA VAL A 175 -2.85 1.18 2.26
C VAL A 175 -3.20 -0.25 1.85
N GLU A 176 -4.46 -0.67 2.00
CA GLU A 176 -4.91 -2.02 1.67
C GLU A 176 -5.14 -2.24 0.17
N GLY A 177 -5.52 -1.20 -0.58
CA GLY A 177 -5.86 -1.34 -2.00
C GLY A 177 -4.77 -0.78 -2.93
N PRO A 178 -4.77 0.54 -3.20
CA PRO A 178 -3.90 1.12 -4.22
C PRO A 178 -2.40 0.94 -4.00
N VAL A 179 -1.93 0.94 -2.74
CA VAL A 179 -0.48 0.80 -2.46
C VAL A 179 0.11 -0.52 -2.97
N PRO A 180 -0.38 -1.71 -2.57
CA PRO A 180 0.16 -2.97 -3.09
C PRO A 180 -0.02 -3.11 -4.60
N GLN A 181 -1.17 -2.69 -5.14
CA GLN A 181 -1.42 -2.71 -6.58
C GLN A 181 -0.42 -1.85 -7.36
N LEU A 182 -0.08 -0.66 -6.84
CA LEU A 182 0.88 0.23 -7.48
C LEU A 182 2.28 -0.38 -7.51
N MET A 183 2.66 -1.10 -6.45
CA MET A 183 3.95 -1.80 -6.41
C MET A 183 4.00 -2.94 -7.42
N ASP A 184 2.92 -3.71 -7.55
CA ASP A 184 2.82 -4.78 -8.56
C ASP A 184 2.94 -4.24 -9.98
N VAL A 185 2.16 -3.20 -10.31
CA VAL A 185 2.16 -2.60 -11.64
C VAL A 185 3.49 -1.88 -11.94
N ALA A 186 4.08 -1.19 -10.96
CA ALA A 186 5.37 -0.54 -11.15
C ALA A 186 6.50 -1.54 -11.45
N ARG A 187 6.45 -2.71 -10.81
CA ARG A 187 7.37 -3.81 -11.11
C ARG A 187 7.12 -4.37 -12.52
N GLU A 188 5.86 -4.59 -12.89
CA GLU A 188 5.50 -5.07 -14.24
C GLU A 188 6.01 -4.12 -15.33
N LEU A 189 5.81 -2.81 -15.17
CA LEU A 189 6.34 -1.78 -16.07
C LEU A 189 7.85 -1.90 -16.23
N ARG A 190 8.58 -2.00 -15.11
CA ARG A 190 10.04 -2.11 -15.13
C ARG A 190 10.52 -3.37 -15.86
N ASN A 191 9.84 -4.49 -15.67
CA ASN A 191 10.17 -5.74 -16.37
C ASN A 191 9.94 -5.61 -17.88
N GLN A 192 8.81 -5.03 -18.28
CA GLN A 192 8.49 -4.77 -19.69
C GLN A 192 9.50 -3.82 -20.34
N GLU A 193 9.92 -2.74 -19.66
CA GLU A 193 10.95 -1.82 -20.14
C GLU A 193 12.30 -2.52 -20.40
N ILE A 194 12.69 -3.44 -19.51
CA ILE A 194 13.90 -4.25 -19.67
C ILE A 194 13.78 -5.14 -20.91
N GLU A 195 12.65 -5.82 -21.10
CA GLU A 195 12.41 -6.69 -22.26
C GLU A 195 12.39 -5.90 -23.58
N ILE A 196 11.68 -4.77 -23.63
CA ILE A 196 11.68 -3.85 -24.77
C ILE A 196 13.12 -3.42 -25.10
N GLY A 197 13.90 -3.07 -24.07
CA GLY A 197 15.30 -2.71 -24.24
C GLY A 197 16.16 -3.86 -24.80
N ARG A 198 15.88 -5.11 -24.41
CA ARG A 198 16.57 -6.30 -24.94
C ARG A 198 16.20 -6.58 -26.40
N VAL A 199 14.91 -6.56 -26.74
CA VAL A 199 14.43 -6.82 -28.11
C VAL A 199 14.96 -5.75 -29.08
N ARG A 200 14.90 -4.47 -28.69
CA ARG A 200 15.47 -3.37 -29.51
C ARG A 200 16.97 -3.55 -29.78
N LYS A 201 17.72 -4.05 -28.79
CA LYS A 201 19.15 -4.36 -28.97
C LYS A 201 19.37 -5.55 -29.90
N GLN A 202 18.50 -6.56 -29.89
CA GLN A 202 18.57 -7.71 -30.80
C GLN A 202 18.26 -7.29 -32.24
N ILE A 203 17.22 -6.48 -32.45
CA ILE A 203 16.87 -5.95 -33.79
C ILE A 203 18.03 -5.13 -34.36
N LYS A 204 18.73 -4.33 -33.56
CA LYS A 204 19.88 -3.52 -34.01
C LYS A 204 21.11 -4.38 -34.40
N LYS A 205 21.20 -5.62 -33.92
CA LYS A 205 22.33 -6.52 -34.18
C LYS A 205 22.14 -7.38 -35.44
N LEU A 206 20.90 -7.48 -35.94
CA LEU A 206 20.53 -8.14 -37.19
C LEU A 206 20.62 -7.13 -38.33
#